data_AF-A0A496U2N8-F1
#
_entry.id   AF-A0A496U2N8-F1
#
_cell.length_a   1.000
_cell.length_b   1.000
_cell.length_c   1.000
_cell.angle_alpha   90.00
_cell.angle_beta   90.00
_cell.angle_gamma   90.00
#
_symmetry.space_group_name_H-M   'P 1'
#
loop_
_entity.id
_entity.type
_entity.pdbx_description
1 polymer ?
#
loop_
_entity_poly.entity_id
_entity_poly.type
_entity_poly.pdbx_seq_one_letter_code
_entity_poly.pdbx_strand_id
1 'polypeptide(L)'
;MLRQRPGAVFLQGLFFAESLILAETGHSIGAIQISGTTAVTQLPFFIAATDYTLIGEEMYAASAYLSKDPLALGTIKGEDIAKMVLVVLILIGTLMETLGIHWLSNFFALF
;
A
#
# COMPACT_ATOMS: atom_id res chain seq x y z
N MET A 1 -5.90 20.28 -17.23
CA MET A 1 -4.48 19.97 -17.52
C MET A 1 -4.00 20.66 -18.81
N LEU A 2 -4.62 20.41 -19.98
CA LEU A 2 -4.18 20.95 -21.28
C LEU A 2 -3.97 22.49 -21.34
N ARG A 3 -4.84 23.27 -20.70
CA ARG A 3 -4.74 24.74 -20.70
C ARG A 3 -3.61 25.27 -19.81
N GLN A 4 -3.54 24.79 -18.58
CA GLN A 4 -2.59 25.29 -17.58
C GLN A 4 -1.22 24.62 -17.66
N ARG A 5 -1.14 23.42 -18.26
CA ARG A 5 0.06 22.60 -18.41
C ARG A 5 0.88 22.50 -17.10
N PRO A 6 0.28 22.02 -16.00
CA PRO A 6 1.00 21.86 -14.73
C PRO A 6 2.23 20.97 -14.90
N GLY A 7 3.32 21.27 -14.19
CA GLY A 7 4.54 20.46 -14.21
C GLY A 7 4.44 19.15 -13.42
N ALA A 8 3.50 19.06 -12.48
CA ALA A 8 3.22 17.86 -11.71
C ALA A 8 1.71 17.66 -11.49
N VAL A 9 1.25 16.40 -11.50
CA VAL A 9 -0.14 16.01 -11.29
C VAL A 9 -0.20 14.94 -10.20
N PHE A 10 -1.04 15.16 -9.18
CA PHE A 10 -1.28 14.21 -8.10
C PHE A 10 -2.66 13.57 -8.26
N LEU A 11 -2.72 12.25 -8.39
CA LEU A 11 -3.96 11.47 -8.59
C LEU A 11 -4.15 10.51 -7.41
N GLN A 12 -4.75 10.98 -6.31
CA GLN A 12 -4.91 10.19 -5.09
C GLN A 12 -6.39 9.81 -4.88
N GLY A 13 -6.67 8.51 -4.74
CA GLY A 13 -8.01 7.99 -4.44
C GLY A 13 -8.58 7.03 -5.47
N LEU A 14 -9.91 7.03 -5.59
CA LEU A 14 -10.67 6.11 -6.42
C LEU A 14 -11.25 6.83 -7.65
N PHE A 15 -10.77 6.45 -8.82
CA PHE A 15 -11.12 7.00 -10.13
C PHE A 15 -11.54 5.91 -11.13
N PHE A 16 -11.61 4.64 -10.71
CA PHE A 16 -11.96 3.48 -11.53
C PHE A 16 -11.25 3.50 -12.90
N ALA A 17 -11.99 3.31 -13.99
CA ALA A 17 -11.45 3.30 -15.34
C ALA A 17 -11.02 4.70 -15.83
N GLU A 18 -11.59 5.78 -15.26
CA GLU A 18 -11.19 7.15 -15.61
C GLU A 18 -9.75 7.49 -15.19
N SER A 19 -9.15 6.69 -14.30
CA SER A 19 -7.74 6.82 -13.91
C SER A 19 -6.78 6.88 -15.11
N LEU A 20 -7.01 6.05 -16.15
CA LEU A 20 -6.19 6.02 -17.36
C LEU A 20 -6.34 7.28 -18.20
N ILE A 21 -7.57 7.78 -18.35
CA ILE A 21 -7.85 9.00 -19.13
C ILE A 21 -7.20 10.22 -18.47
N LEU A 22 -7.29 10.31 -17.14
CA LEU A 22 -6.65 11.38 -16.37
C LEU A 22 -5.13 11.29 -16.46
N ALA A 23 -4.58 10.08 -16.34
CA ALA A 23 -3.14 9.84 -16.43
C ALA A 23 -2.59 10.13 -17.84
N GLU A 24 -3.28 9.72 -18.90
CA GLU A 24 -2.88 10.03 -20.28
C GLU A 24 -2.91 11.54 -20.56
N THR A 25 -3.91 12.24 -20.02
CA THR A 25 -3.99 13.70 -20.14
C THR A 25 -2.81 14.38 -19.44
N GLY A 26 -2.41 13.91 -18.25
CA GLY A 26 -1.23 14.39 -17.53
C GLY A 26 0.07 14.11 -18.30
N HIS A 27 0.18 12.92 -18.89
CA HIS A 27 1.32 12.54 -19.72
C HIS A 27 1.43 13.39 -20.99
N SER A 28 0.30 13.72 -21.65
CA SER A 28 0.27 14.50 -22.90
C SER A 28 0.87 15.91 -22.78
N ILE A 29 0.93 16.46 -21.56
CA ILE A 29 1.52 17.76 -21.27
C ILE A 29 2.94 17.66 -20.70
N GLY A 30 3.48 16.45 -20.55
CA GLY A 30 4.81 16.19 -19.97
C GLY A 30 4.88 16.41 -18.46
N ALA A 31 3.76 16.29 -17.74
CA ALA A 31 3.74 16.44 -16.29
C ALA A 31 4.27 15.18 -15.60
N ILE A 32 5.03 15.36 -14.50
CA ILE A 32 5.33 14.26 -13.58
C ILE A 32 4.05 13.85 -12.86
N GLN A 33 3.76 12.56 -12.81
CA GLN A 33 2.53 12.05 -12.22
C GLN A 33 2.79 11.19 -10.98
N ILE A 34 2.19 11.60 -9.87
CA ILE A 34 2.23 10.87 -8.59
C ILE A 34 0.81 10.43 -8.25
N SER A 35 0.53 9.16 -8.44
CA SER A 35 -0.79 8.58 -8.17
C SER A 35 -0.79 7.76 -6.88
N GLY A 36 -1.98 7.37 -6.42
CA GLY A 36 -2.13 6.54 -5.24
C GLY A 36 -3.55 6.04 -5.09
N THR A 37 -3.69 4.77 -4.74
CA THR A 37 -5.00 4.18 -4.48
C THR A 37 -4.89 2.98 -3.56
N THR A 38 -5.96 2.72 -2.82
CA THR A 38 -6.12 1.51 -1.98
C THR A 38 -6.96 0.45 -2.66
N ALA A 39 -7.54 0.76 -3.82
CA ALA A 39 -8.34 -0.19 -4.58
C ALA A 39 -7.46 -1.09 -5.44
N VAL A 40 -7.41 -2.38 -5.10
CA VAL A 40 -6.64 -3.41 -5.81
C VAL A 40 -7.01 -3.50 -7.29
N THR A 41 -8.28 -3.25 -7.65
CA THR A 41 -8.76 -3.31 -9.03
C THR A 41 -8.31 -2.13 -9.90
N GLN A 42 -8.06 -0.96 -9.29
CA GLN A 42 -7.61 0.24 -10.00
C GLN A 42 -6.09 0.37 -10.00
N LEU A 43 -5.43 -0.17 -8.97
CA LEU A 43 -3.98 -0.05 -8.78
C LEU A 43 -3.15 -0.35 -10.05
N PRO A 44 -3.46 -1.38 -10.88
CA PRO A 44 -2.71 -1.65 -12.10
C PRO A 44 -2.76 -0.51 -13.12
N PHE A 45 -3.85 0.25 -13.16
CA PHE A 45 -4.00 1.37 -14.10
C PHE A 45 -3.05 2.50 -13.76
N PHE A 46 -2.92 2.81 -12.47
CA PHE A 46 -1.98 3.82 -12.00
C PHE A 46 -0.52 3.38 -12.14
N ILE A 47 -0.21 2.12 -11.81
CA ILE A 47 1.13 1.57 -12.02
C ILE A 47 1.53 1.64 -13.50
N ALA A 48 0.60 1.37 -14.42
CA ALA A 48 0.90 1.36 -15.85
C ALA A 48 0.98 2.77 -16.48
N ALA A 49 0.23 3.75 -15.96
CA ALA A 49 0.03 5.03 -16.63
C ALA A 49 0.72 6.24 -15.96
N THR A 50 1.32 6.08 -14.77
CA THR A 50 1.92 7.19 -14.01
C THR A 50 3.36 6.89 -13.59
N ASP A 51 4.16 7.93 -13.34
CA ASP A 51 5.59 7.79 -13.03
C ASP A 51 5.82 7.16 -11.65
N TYR A 52 5.01 7.54 -10.65
CA TYR A 52 5.07 7.01 -9.30
C TYR A 52 3.66 6.69 -8.79
N THR A 53 3.48 5.50 -8.23
CA THR A 53 2.20 5.06 -7.67
C THR A 53 2.39 4.65 -6.22
N LEU A 54 1.66 5.29 -5.31
CA LEU A 54 1.54 4.86 -3.91
C LEU A 54 0.58 3.66 -3.83
N ILE A 55 1.08 2.55 -3.32
CA ILE A 55 0.36 1.28 -3.27
C ILE A 55 -0.29 1.10 -1.91
N GLY A 56 -1.63 1.12 -1.85
CA GLY A 56 -2.36 0.70 -0.64
C GLY A 56 -1.94 1.49 0.60
N GLU A 57 -1.29 0.80 1.55
CA GLU A 57 -0.83 1.37 2.83
C GLU A 57 0.15 2.54 2.66
N GLU A 58 0.90 2.61 1.55
CA GLU A 58 1.80 3.71 1.25
C GLU A 58 1.07 5.06 1.11
N MET A 59 -0.19 5.05 0.66
CA MET A 59 -1.01 6.26 0.55
C MET A 59 -1.33 6.84 1.92
N TYR A 60 -1.63 5.99 2.90
CA TYR A 60 -1.86 6.39 4.28
C TYR A 60 -0.55 6.84 4.94
N ALA A 61 0.54 6.10 4.70
CA ALA A 61 1.86 6.45 5.20
C ALA A 61 2.31 7.84 4.71
N ALA A 62 2.15 8.14 3.42
CA ALA A 62 2.48 9.44 2.86
C ALA A 62 1.74 10.58 3.58
N SER A 63 0.44 10.42 3.85
CA SER A 63 -0.36 11.41 4.57
C SER A 63 0.12 11.63 6.01
N ALA A 64 0.52 10.56 6.70
CA ALA A 64 1.03 10.61 8.07
C ALA A 64 2.44 11.24 8.13
N TYR A 65 3.31 10.90 7.18
CA TYR A 65 4.66 11.50 7.10
C TYR A 65 4.63 12.99 6.74
N LEU A 66 3.70 13.41 5.87
CA LEU A 66 3.53 14.82 5.50
C LEU A 66 2.93 15.65 6.64
N SER A 67 1.89 15.15 7.29
CA SER A 67 1.22 15.84 8.40
C SER A 67 2.02 15.81 9.70
N LYS A 68 2.90 14.80 9.87
CA LYS A 68 3.65 14.52 11.09
C LYS A 68 2.76 14.34 12.33
N ASP A 69 1.51 13.90 12.12
CA ASP A 69 0.59 13.62 13.20
C ASP A 69 1.06 12.40 14.02
N PRO A 70 1.36 12.56 15.32
CA PRO A 70 1.82 11.47 16.17
C PRO A 70 0.84 10.29 16.24
N LEU A 71 -0.48 10.56 16.13
CA LEU A 71 -1.49 9.50 16.20
C LEU A 71 -1.46 8.64 14.93
N ALA A 72 -1.52 9.27 13.75
CA ALA A 72 -1.43 8.56 12.48
C ALA A 72 -0.11 7.78 12.32
N LEU A 73 1.03 8.38 12.70
CA LEU A 73 2.34 7.72 12.68
C LEU A 73 2.40 6.53 13.67
N GLY A 74 1.77 6.67 14.83
CA GLY A 74 1.68 5.61 15.85
C GLY A 74 0.92 4.39 15.34
N THR A 75 -0.19 4.60 14.63
CA THR A 75 -1.00 3.52 14.03
C THR A 75 -0.18 2.70 13.04
N ILE A 76 0.52 3.36 12.11
CA ILE A 76 1.33 2.68 11.09
C ILE A 76 2.44 1.86 11.76
N LYS A 77 3.17 2.45 12.71
CA LYS A 77 4.24 1.75 13.42
C LYS A 77 3.73 0.57 14.26
N GLY A 78 2.55 0.72 14.87
CA GLY A 78 1.91 -0.36 15.62
C GLY A 78 1.53 -1.53 14.73
N GLU A 79 0.96 -1.24 13.56
CA GLU A 79 0.61 -2.24 12.55
C GLU A 79 1.84 -3.02 12.07
N ASP A 80 2.94 -2.33 11.76
CA ASP A 80 4.18 -2.97 11.31
C ASP A 80 4.81 -3.87 12.38
N ILE A 81 4.83 -3.43 13.65
CA ILE A 81 5.35 -4.23 14.76
C ILE A 81 4.50 -5.48 14.96
N ALA A 82 3.17 -5.36 14.94
CA ALA A 82 2.28 -6.50 15.09
C ALA A 82 2.47 -7.51 13.95
N LYS A 83 2.56 -7.03 12.71
CA LYS A 83 2.84 -7.85 11.50
C LYS A 83 4.16 -8.62 11.67
N MET A 84 5.22 -7.97 12.15
CA MET A 84 6.52 -8.61 12.41
C MET A 84 6.46 -9.67 13.51
N VAL A 85 5.77 -9.40 14.63
CA VAL A 85 5.59 -10.38 15.71
C VAL A 85 4.87 -11.63 15.19
N LEU A 86 3.80 -11.46 14.41
CA LEU A 86 3.07 -12.57 13.81
C LEU A 86 3.93 -13.38 12.85
N VAL A 87 4.72 -12.74 11.99
CA VAL A 87 5.66 -13.44 11.10
C VAL A 87 6.64 -14.31 11.89
N VAL A 88 7.22 -13.78 12.96
CA VAL A 88 8.15 -14.55 13.82
C VAL A 88 7.46 -15.75 14.47
N LEU A 89 6.25 -15.57 15.00
CA LEU A 89 5.49 -16.66 15.60
C LEU A 89 5.14 -17.75 14.58
N ILE A 90 4.74 -17.36 13.36
CA ILE A 90 4.46 -18.30 12.27
C ILE A 90 5.72 -19.08 11.90
N LEU A 91 6.87 -18.41 11.77
CA LEU A 91 8.14 -19.07 11.44
C LEU A 91 8.56 -20.07 12.53
N ILE A 92 8.45 -19.69 13.80
CA ILE A 92 8.75 -20.59 14.93
C ILE A 92 7.80 -21.80 14.91
N GLY A 93 6.50 -21.57 14.78
CA GLY A 93 5.50 -22.65 14.73
C GLY A 93 5.75 -23.61 13.56
N THR A 94 6.06 -23.07 12.38
CA THR A 94 6.39 -23.87 11.20
C THR A 94 7.66 -24.69 11.41
N LEU A 95 8.68 -24.11 12.04
CA LEU A 95 9.94 -24.80 12.34
C LEU A 95 9.74 -25.91 13.39
N MET A 96 8.97 -25.65 14.45
CA MET A 96 8.64 -26.64 15.47
C MET A 96 7.93 -27.86 14.87
N GLU A 97 6.96 -27.62 13.99
CA GLU A 97 6.25 -28.69 13.28
C GLU A 97 7.20 -29.47 12.36
N THR A 98 8.09 -28.78 11.63
CA THR A 98 9.09 -29.40 10.76
C THR A 98 10.07 -30.30 11.54
N LEU A 99 10.37 -29.94 12.79
CA LEU A 99 11.24 -30.72 13.69
C LEU A 99 10.50 -31.83 14.46
N GLY A 100 9.21 -32.05 14.19
CA GLY A 100 8.40 -33.09 14.83
C GLY A 100 7.87 -32.73 16.23
N ILE A 101 7.91 -31.45 16.60
CA ILE A 101 7.36 -30.96 17.87
C ILE A 101 5.91 -30.52 17.64
N HIS A 102 4.98 -31.49 17.72
CA HIS A 102 3.55 -31.29 17.43
C HIS A 102 2.75 -30.60 18.54
N TRP A 103 3.40 -29.96 19.51
CA TRP A 103 2.70 -29.37 20.67
C TRP A 103 1.72 -28.28 20.23
N LEU A 104 2.16 -27.39 19.35
CA LEU A 104 1.37 -26.25 18.89
C LEU A 104 0.21 -26.69 17.98
N SER A 105 0.45 -27.62 17.06
CA SER A 105 -0.58 -28.19 16.18
C SER A 105 -1.65 -28.97 16.96
N ASN A 106 -1.24 -29.77 17.94
CA ASN A 106 -2.17 -30.49 18.82
C ASN A 106 -3.00 -29.54 19.70
N PHE A 107 -2.41 -28.44 20.17
CA PHE A 107 -3.15 -27.41 20.90
C PHE A 107 -4.26 -26.77 20.04
N PHE A 108 -3.96 -26.43 18.79
CA PHE A 108 -4.97 -25.90 17.87
C PHE A 108 -6.03 -26.93 17.46
N ALA A 109 -5.69 -28.23 17.43
CA ALA A 109 -6.64 -29.29 17.10
C ALA A 109 -7.67 -29.58 18.22
N LEU A 110 -7.45 -29.09 19.44
CA LEU A 110 -8.35 -29.22 20.58
C LEU A 110 -9.50 -28.19 20.58
N PHE A 111 -9.42 -27.18 19.73
CA PHE A 111 -10.37 -26.08 19.62
C PHE A 111 -11.08 -26.10 18.26
#